data_AF-A0A928CJE7-F1
#
_entry.id   AF-A0A928CJE7-F1
#
_cell.length_a   1.000
_cell.length_b   1.000
_cell.length_c   1.000
_cell.angle_alpha   90.00
_cell.angle_beta   90.00
_cell.angle_gamma   90.00
#
_symmetry.space_group_name_H-M   'P 1'
#
loop_
_entity.id
_entity.type
_entity.pdbx_description
1 polymer ?
#
loop_
_entity_poly.entity_id
_entity_poly.type
_entity_poly.pdbx_seq_one_letter_code
_entity_poly.pdbx_strand_id
1 'polypeptide(L)'
;MAYMIGIEDLVANALIQTLSKNSDIRFLTYSDIENYGAKVVKILNNEQEEVVLLLSRSKTNQMLHDYSTFFEEKKIDGQLGINLKESITIDDLSDEFRSYLSLKLLNAFIRGYKEVN
;
A
#
# COMPACT_ATOMS: atom_id res chain seq x y z
N MET A 1 6.98 -12.97 16.08
CA MET A 1 5.55 -12.74 15.80
C MET A 1 5.45 -12.62 14.28
N ALA A 2 4.41 -13.16 13.64
CA ALA A 2 4.32 -13.07 12.18
C ALA A 2 3.39 -11.92 11.80
N TYR A 3 3.85 -11.01 10.94
CA TYR A 3 3.01 -9.97 10.35
C TYR A 3 2.39 -10.51 9.06
N MET A 4 1.06 -10.47 8.98
CA MET A 4 0.34 -10.72 7.75
C MET A 4 -0.04 -9.36 7.17
N ILE A 5 0.47 -9.05 5.98
CA ILE A 5 0.22 -7.77 5.32
C ILE A 5 -0.70 -8.02 4.13
N GLY A 6 -1.88 -7.39 4.16
CA GLY A 6 -2.84 -7.41 3.07
C GLY A 6 -2.41 -6.54 1.90
N ILE A 7 -3.08 -6.72 0.75
CA ILE A 7 -2.87 -5.84 -0.39
C ILE A 7 -3.42 -4.43 -0.10
N GLU A 8 -4.49 -4.34 0.68
CA GLU A 8 -5.10 -3.13 1.19
C GLU A 8 -4.09 -2.27 1.96
N ASP A 9 -3.34 -2.88 2.88
CA ASP A 9 -2.31 -2.20 3.67
C ASP A 9 -1.20 -1.66 2.76
N LEU A 10 -0.74 -2.46 1.79
CA LEU A 10 0.32 -2.06 0.87
C LEU A 10 -0.12 -0.92 -0.04
N VAL A 11 -1.29 -1.04 -0.65
CA VAL A 11 -1.85 -0.03 -1.55
C VAL A 11 -2.05 1.28 -0.81
N ALA A 12 -2.73 1.24 0.34
CA ALA A 12 -3.01 2.43 1.13
C ALA A 12 -1.70 3.11 1.59
N ASN A 13 -0.76 2.35 2.14
CA ASN A 13 0.49 2.93 2.62
C ASN A 13 1.36 3.44 1.48
N ALA A 14 1.45 2.74 0.35
CA ALA A 14 2.17 3.23 -0.82
C ALA A 14 1.56 4.54 -1.35
N LEU A 15 0.23 4.64 -1.42
CA LEU A 15 -0.46 5.85 -1.86
C LEU A 15 -0.29 7.01 -0.88
N ILE A 16 -0.36 6.79 0.44
CA ILE A 16 -0.07 7.85 1.42
C ILE A 16 1.34 8.40 1.21
N GLN A 17 2.33 7.52 1.08
CA GLN A 17 3.71 7.95 0.87
C GLN A 17 3.89 8.68 -0.47
N THR A 18 3.22 8.21 -1.52
CA THR A 18 3.23 8.83 -2.85
C THR A 18 2.64 10.23 -2.80
N LEU A 19 1.42 10.38 -2.27
CA LEU A 19 0.71 11.64 -2.14
C LEU A 19 1.45 12.66 -1.26
N SER A 20 2.11 12.21 -0.19
CA SER A 20 2.88 13.10 0.68
C SER A 20 4.11 13.72 -0.01
N LYS A 21 4.61 13.11 -1.09
CA LYS A 21 5.69 13.67 -1.91
C LYS A 21 5.19 14.42 -3.14
N ASN A 22 4.09 13.94 -3.73
CA ASN A 22 3.45 14.57 -4.88
C ASN A 22 1.94 14.30 -4.84
N SER A 23 1.16 15.35 -4.54
CA SER A 23 -0.30 15.30 -4.40
C SER A 23 -1.04 14.89 -5.67
N ASP A 24 -0.39 15.01 -6.83
CA ASP A 24 -1.01 14.76 -8.13
C ASP A 24 -0.94 13.28 -8.53
N ILE A 25 -0.09 12.48 -7.85
CA ILE A 25 0.07 11.06 -8.16
C ILE A 25 -0.88 10.23 -7.30
N ARG A 26 -2.02 9.85 -7.90
CA ARG A 26 -3.07 9.04 -7.29
C ARG A 26 -3.16 7.61 -7.84
N PHE A 27 -2.28 7.24 -8.77
CA PHE A 27 -2.26 5.94 -9.41
C PHE A 27 -0.94 5.22 -9.15
N LEU A 28 -1.01 3.95 -8.77
CA LEU A 28 0.13 3.05 -8.64
C LEU A 28 -0.11 1.79 -9.46
N THR A 29 0.88 1.37 -10.23
CA THR A 29 0.81 0.11 -10.98
C THR A 29 0.94 -1.07 -10.01
N TYR A 30 0.51 -2.26 -10.44
CA TYR A 30 0.77 -3.46 -9.64
C TYR A 30 2.26 -3.70 -9.39
N SER A 31 3.11 -3.38 -10.36
CA SER A 31 4.57 -3.46 -10.21
C SER A 31 5.07 -2.49 -9.12
N ASP A 32 4.54 -1.27 -9.04
CA ASP A 32 4.91 -0.33 -7.98
C ASP A 32 4.55 -0.87 -6.59
N ILE A 33 3.35 -1.44 -6.45
CA ILE A 33 2.83 -2.03 -5.21
C ILE A 33 3.68 -3.24 -4.80
N GLU A 34 4.01 -4.14 -5.74
CA GLU A 34 4.86 -5.31 -5.49
C GLU A 34 6.28 -4.91 -5.08
N ASN A 35 6.89 -3.94 -5.78
CA ASN A 35 8.22 -3.44 -5.47
C ASN A 35 8.26 -2.76 -4.09
N TYR A 36 7.22 -2.00 -3.76
CA TYR A 36 7.06 -1.41 -2.43
C TYR A 36 6.94 -2.49 -1.35
N GLY A 37 6.09 -3.50 -1.56
CA GLY A 37 5.91 -4.62 -0.65
C GLY A 37 7.20 -5.42 -0.40
N ALA A 38 7.98 -5.68 -1.46
CA ALA A 38 9.27 -6.36 -1.34
C ALA A 38 10.26 -5.59 -0.44
N LYS A 39 10.25 -4.25 -0.48
CA LYS A 39 11.09 -3.40 0.37
C LYS A 39 10.62 -3.42 1.82
N VAL A 40 9.32 -3.36 2.06
CA VAL A 40 8.72 -3.47 3.40
C VAL A 40 9.10 -4.82 4.03
N VAL A 41 8.97 -5.92 3.29
CA VAL A 41 9.39 -7.26 3.74
C VAL A 41 10.89 -7.29 4.06
N LYS A 42 11.74 -6.73 3.19
CA LYS A 42 13.18 -6.67 3.43
C LYS A 42 13.52 -5.94 4.72
N ILE A 43 12.87 -4.82 5.01
CA ILE A 43 13.08 -4.05 6.24
C ILE A 43 12.70 -4.87 7.47
N LEU A 44 11.52 -5.49 7.46
CA LEU A 44 11.03 -6.27 8.60
C LEU A 44 11.85 -7.56 8.83
N ASN A 45 12.26 -8.24 7.76
CA ASN A 45 13.13 -9.41 7.84
C ASN A 45 14.51 -9.06 8.42
N ASN A 46 15.07 -7.90 8.07
CA ASN A 46 16.33 -7.41 8.67
C ASN A 46 16.19 -7.12 10.17
N GLU A 47 14.97 -6.91 10.65
CA GLU A 47 14.63 -6.74 12.06
C GLU A 47 14.15 -8.04 12.74
N GLN A 48 14.47 -9.19 12.11
CA GLN A 48 14.16 -10.55 12.56
C GLN A 48 12.65 -10.84 12.72
N GLU A 49 11.80 -10.13 12.00
CA GLU A 49 10.36 -10.40 11.96
C GLU A 49 10.01 -11.32 10.79
N GLU A 50 9.06 -12.21 11.02
CA GLU A 50 8.48 -13.05 9.96
C GLU A 50 7.32 -12.29 9.30
N VAL A 51 7.33 -12.18 7.97
CA VAL A 51 6.30 -11.44 7.23
C VAL A 51 5.76 -12.27 6.08
N VAL A 52 4.44 -12.29 5.97
CA VAL A 52 3.71 -12.93 4.87
C VAL A 52 2.89 -11.87 4.14
N LEU A 53 3.15 -11.70 2.83
CA LEU A 53 2.32 -10.85 1.97
C LEU A 53 1.17 -11.66 1.38
N LEU A 54 -0.06 -11.14 1.47
CA LEU A 54 -1.26 -11.80 0.97
C LEU A 54 -1.74 -11.18 -0.35
N LEU A 55 -0.92 -11.32 -1.40
CA LEU A 55 -1.15 -10.69 -2.71
C LEU A 55 -1.63 -11.73 -3.72
N SER A 56 -2.94 -11.90 -3.81
CA SER A 56 -3.57 -12.70 -4.85
C SER A 56 -4.62 -11.89 -5.59
N ARG A 57 -4.92 -12.25 -6.85
CA ARG A 57 -5.99 -11.58 -7.61
C ARG A 57 -7.34 -11.61 -6.89
N SER A 58 -7.63 -12.70 -6.17
CA SER A 58 -8.87 -12.79 -5.37
C SER A 58 -8.87 -11.81 -4.20
N LYS A 59 -7.73 -11.63 -3.51
CA LYS A 59 -7.58 -10.63 -2.44
C LYS A 59 -7.63 -9.21 -2.97
N THR A 60 -7.05 -8.95 -4.14
CA THR A 60 -7.17 -7.66 -4.83
C THR A 60 -8.63 -7.34 -5.17
N ASN A 61 -9.36 -8.31 -5.75
CA ASN A 61 -10.78 -8.12 -6.07
C ASN A 61 -11.62 -7.89 -4.81
N GLN A 62 -11.31 -8.60 -3.72
CA GLN A 62 -11.96 -8.39 -2.43
C GLN A 62 -11.69 -6.98 -1.90
N MET A 63 -10.43 -6.52 -1.90
CA MET A 63 -10.08 -5.14 -1.52
C MET A 63 -10.85 -4.11 -2.35
N LEU A 64 -10.90 -4.29 -3.68
CA LEU A 64 -11.61 -3.37 -4.58
C LEU A 64 -13.12 -3.34 -4.34
N HIS A 65 -13.70 -4.42 -3.81
CA HIS A 65 -15.09 -4.47 -3.39
C HIS A 65 -15.28 -3.78 -2.05
N ASP A 66 -14.54 -4.23 -1.02
CA ASP A 66 -14.71 -3.82 0.37
C ASP A 66 -14.33 -2.33 0.57
N TYR A 67 -13.32 -1.85 -0.15
CA TYR A 67 -12.83 -0.47 -0.13
C TYR A 67 -13.11 0.28 -1.44
N SER A 68 -14.21 -0.05 -2.11
CA SER A 68 -14.65 0.59 -3.36
C SER A 68 -14.89 2.10 -3.23
N THR A 69 -15.08 2.63 -2.02
CA THR A 69 -15.16 4.08 -1.76
C THR A 69 -13.80 4.77 -1.84
N PHE A 70 -12.71 4.04 -1.60
CA PHE A 70 -11.34 4.55 -1.63
C PHE A 70 -10.67 4.30 -2.98
N PHE A 71 -10.74 3.06 -3.45
CA PHE A 71 -9.92 2.57 -4.55
C PHE A 71 -10.75 2.12 -5.75
N GLU A 72 -10.13 2.19 -6.92
CA GLU A 72 -10.62 1.59 -8.15
C GLU A 72 -9.47 1.06 -8.98
N GLU A 73 -9.71 0.01 -9.77
CA GLU A 73 -8.71 -0.48 -10.71
C GLU A 73 -8.78 0.33 -12.01
N LYS A 74 -7.62 0.80 -12.49
CA LYS A 74 -7.51 1.51 -13.77
C LYS A 74 -6.39 0.95 -14.61
N LYS A 75 -6.53 1.18 -15.92
CA LYS A 75 -5.46 1.00 -16.90
C LYS A 75 -5.04 2.37 -17.42
N ILE A 76 -3.84 2.81 -17.09
CA ILE A 76 -3.25 4.08 -17.54
C ILE A 76 -1.99 3.75 -18.34
N ASP A 77 -1.87 4.31 -19.55
CA ASP A 77 -0.74 4.09 -20.46
C ASP A 77 -0.37 2.61 -20.68
N GLY A 78 -1.39 1.76 -20.76
CA GLY A 78 -1.22 0.33 -20.98
C GLY A 78 -0.95 -0.50 -19.72
N GLN A 79 -0.75 0.14 -18.56
CA GLN A 79 -0.40 -0.52 -17.30
C GLN A 79 -1.61 -0.57 -16.36
N LEU A 80 -1.84 -1.75 -15.77
CA LEU A 80 -2.93 -1.98 -14.82
C LEU A 80 -2.46 -1.65 -13.40
N GLY A 81 -3.32 -1.02 -12.62
CA GLY A 81 -2.98 -0.59 -11.27
C GLY A 81 -4.17 -0.11 -10.47
N ILE A 82 -3.88 0.41 -9.28
CA ILE A 82 -4.87 0.93 -8.35
C ILE A 82 -4.83 2.46 -8.37
N ASN A 83 -5.99 3.05 -8.55
CA ASN A 83 -6.22 4.48 -8.48
C ASN A 83 -6.94 4.83 -7.17
N LEU A 84 -6.48 5.88 -6.50
CA LEU A 84 -7.19 6.51 -5.39
C LEU A 84 -8.22 7.50 -5.95
N LYS A 85 -9.46 7.43 -5.46
CA LYS A 85 -10.50 8.36 -5.88
C LYS A 85 -10.19 9.79 -5.43
N GLU A 86 -10.51 10.77 -6.28
CA GLU A 86 -10.13 12.18 -6.11
C GLU A 86 -10.56 12.80 -4.77
N SER A 87 -11.73 12.40 -4.26
CA SER A 87 -12.28 12.93 -3.00
C SER A 87 -11.55 12.44 -1.75
N ILE A 88 -10.67 11.45 -1.87
CA ILE A 88 -10.03 10.79 -0.73
C ILE A 88 -8.70 11.48 -0.41
N THR A 89 -8.49 11.78 0.86
CA THR A 89 -7.30 12.46 1.38
C THR A 89 -6.31 11.49 2.03
N ILE A 90 -5.13 12.00 2.37
CA ILE A 90 -4.15 11.25 3.18
C ILE A 90 -4.71 10.94 4.58
N ASP A 91 -5.50 11.84 5.15
CA ASP A 91 -6.08 11.67 6.48
C ASP A 91 -7.11 10.54 6.46
N ASP A 92 -7.99 10.50 5.45
CA ASP A 92 -8.95 9.40 5.27
C ASP A 92 -8.24 8.04 5.19
N LEU A 93 -7.14 7.97 4.42
CA LEU A 93 -6.33 6.75 4.32
C LEU A 93 -5.61 6.41 5.64
N SER A 94 -5.16 7.42 6.38
CA SER A 94 -4.42 7.21 7.63
C SER A 94 -5.35 6.73 8.74
N ASP A 95 -6.54 7.30 8.84
CA ASP A 95 -7.55 6.91 9.81
C ASP A 95 -8.01 5.46 9.57
N GLU A 96 -8.24 5.09 8.31
CA GLU A 96 -8.69 3.74 7.96
C GLU A 96 -7.56 2.71 8.06
N PHE A 97 -6.37 2.97 7.51
CA PHE A 97 -5.33 1.95 7.30
C PHE A 97 -4.12 2.05 8.24
N ARG A 98 -4.02 3.08 9.09
CA ARG A 98 -2.89 3.23 10.03
C ARG A 98 -3.27 3.22 11.50
N SER A 99 -4.53 3.47 11.83
CA SER A 99 -5.01 3.52 13.22
C SER A 99 -4.79 2.22 14.00
N TYR A 100 -4.79 1.07 13.30
CA TYR A 100 -4.56 -0.25 13.89
C TYR A 100 -3.12 -0.78 13.74
N LEU A 101 -2.25 -0.08 13.00
CA LEU A 101 -0.90 -0.57 12.75
C LEU A 101 -0.02 -0.44 13.99
N SER A 102 0.76 -1.48 14.29
CA SER A 102 1.86 -1.36 15.25
C SER A 102 2.89 -0.34 14.76
N LEU A 103 3.56 0.34 15.69
CA LEU A 103 4.63 1.30 15.37
C LEU A 103 5.72 0.70 14.48
N LYS A 104 6.05 -0.58 14.69
CA LYS A 104 7.06 -1.30 13.89
C LYS A 104 6.63 -1.42 12.43
N LEU A 105 5.39 -1.85 12.21
CA LEU A 105 4.83 -2.00 10.87
C LEU A 105 4.66 -0.65 10.16
N LEU A 106 4.16 0.38 10.87
CA LEU A 106 4.07 1.74 10.35
C LEU A 106 5.45 2.28 9.92
N ASN A 107 6.48 2.08 10.76
CA ASN A 107 7.84 2.49 10.43
C ASN A 107 8.41 1.76 9.21
N ALA A 108 8.10 0.46 9.06
CA ALA A 108 8.50 -0.30 7.88
C ALA A 108 7.86 0.25 6.60
N PHE A 109 6.57 0.59 6.63
CA PHE A 109 5.89 1.23 5.49
C PHE A 109 6.50 2.59 5.12
N ILE A 110 6.81 3.42 6.11
CA ILE A 110 7.45 4.74 5.88
C ILE A 110 8.85 4.56 5.27
N ARG A 111 9.63 3.60 5.76
CA ARG A 111 11.00 3.35 5.27
C ARG A 111 11.02 2.69 3.90
N GLY A 112 10.10 1.77 3.61
CA GLY A 112 10.03 1.06 2.33
C GLY A 112 9.93 1.99 1.13
N TYR A 113 9.29 3.15 1.30
CA TYR A 113 9.16 4.16 0.26
C TYR A 113 10.42 5.01 0.07
N LYS A 114 11.23 5.22 1.11
CA LYS A 114 12.50 5.96 1.02
C LYS A 114 13.55 5.23 0.17
N GLU A 115 13.42 3.92 -0.01
CA GLU A 115 14.32 3.13 -0.86
C GLU A 115 13.86 3.06 -2.33
N VAL A 116 12.76 3.71 -2.73
CA VAL A 116 12.23 3.73 -4.11
C VAL A 116 12.63 4.99 -4.89
N ASN A 117 12.97 6.09 -4.20
CA ASN A 117 13.26 7.38 -4.80
C ASN A 117 14.69 7.83 -4.55
#